data_AF-A0A7R8UVV1-F1
#
_entry.id   AF-A0A7R8UVV1-F1
#
_cell.length_a   1.000
_cell.length_b   1.000
_cell.length_c   1.000
_cell.angle_alpha   90.00
_cell.angle_beta   90.00
_cell.angle_gamma   90.00
#
_symmetry.space_group_name_H-M   'P 1'
#
loop_
_entity.id
_entity.type
_entity.pdbx_description
1 polymer ?
#
loop_
_entity_poly.entity_id
_entity_poly.type
_entity_poly.pdbx_seq_one_letter_code
_entity_poly.pdbx_strand_id
1 'polypeptide(L)'
;MDKKKKDCKYWDKCYQRNAEHCEKYNHPAVTAATARSPRKKSKTPEPVSPGKPDRRSPEKRSPRNDSDDSSDRKKFKKSPARTPTPEKVANRDSSPSHLQVPGSSSRNSPSPNKSPKRSPARRSVSPKKTAKSAGPTTSPKGNETGSKERHSAKSKSPHSERREIDNSELYNEVMRNLAGAPQYEPDAVRYSQKAEYKELLKEPALFMRHMFLVEMPPDFYKFWEFCETQAKAGQKPQNLLEKLGLMLVGPFDCLAKNFHDVEISEPGEYLRHWRFFYDPPEFQTIFVKQKSEIHYGYWRDDPKDKENLLLARNDAKKGCEFEFVGGNCFETVLYYLDKDADITPFNRQIATSLRKSLEQFAQSNDIPLTALKELKKKRDRKVVCKTFHHAGLVVPFDRKTELGYRGLIDTEAKLKKILARFDLAKGDEKLIASAMEELQPFITAANIAVDECDFGTAIELGIDLFCSGHKEVHGAVNALLVTGYSMVDRPQFIAIMKTHLERRRKGSDLSIFA
;
A
#
# COMPACT_ATOMS: atom_id res chain seq x y z
N MET A 1 -16.01 27.89 -57.20
CA MET A 1 -14.53 28.01 -57.17
C MET A 1 -14.00 26.95 -56.23
N ASP A 2 -13.51 25.84 -56.77
CA ASP A 2 -13.05 24.71 -55.97
C ASP A 2 -11.70 24.99 -55.32
N LYS A 3 -11.69 24.97 -53.98
CA LYS A 3 -10.44 25.04 -53.20
C LYS A 3 -9.73 23.69 -53.33
N LYS A 4 -8.75 23.61 -54.25
CA LYS A 4 -7.85 22.46 -54.35
C LYS A 4 -7.25 22.15 -52.97
N LYS A 5 -7.35 20.90 -52.53
CA LYS A 5 -6.67 20.40 -51.32
C LYS A 5 -5.16 20.61 -51.47
N LYS A 6 -4.46 20.89 -50.37
CA LYS A 6 -2.99 20.97 -50.35
C LYS A 6 -2.41 19.56 -50.27
N ASP A 7 -1.31 19.29 -50.94
CA ASP A 7 -0.64 17.99 -50.83
C ASP A 7 -0.02 17.80 -49.45
N CYS A 8 -0.07 16.57 -48.93
CA CYS A 8 0.45 16.24 -47.61
C CYS A 8 1.98 16.29 -47.58
N LYS A 9 2.56 17.03 -46.63
CA LYS A 9 4.01 17.13 -46.40
C LYS A 9 4.73 15.77 -46.30
N TYR A 10 4.03 14.72 -45.88
CA TYR A 10 4.57 13.39 -45.63
C TYR A 10 4.23 12.34 -46.70
N TRP A 11 3.45 12.70 -47.73
CA TRP A 11 3.16 11.88 -48.92
C TRP A 11 2.80 10.41 -48.58
N ASP A 12 3.49 9.44 -49.16
CA ASP A 12 3.34 8.00 -48.96
C ASP A 12 3.59 7.55 -47.51
N LYS A 13 4.45 8.27 -46.80
CA LYS A 13 4.88 8.03 -45.41
C LYS A 13 3.99 8.70 -44.37
N CYS A 14 2.84 9.26 -44.77
CA CYS A 14 1.89 9.80 -43.81
C CYS A 14 1.16 8.69 -43.02
N TYR A 15 1.35 8.70 -41.70
CA TYR A 15 0.69 7.78 -40.76
C TYR A 15 -0.74 8.23 -40.40
N GLN A 16 -1.03 9.52 -40.48
CA GLN A 16 -2.38 10.05 -40.26
C GLN A 16 -3.25 9.71 -41.47
N ARG A 17 -4.27 8.87 -41.27
CA ARG A 17 -5.18 8.37 -42.32
C ARG A 17 -6.65 8.46 -41.93
N ASN A 18 -6.98 9.26 -40.91
CA ASN A 18 -8.35 9.53 -40.50
C ASN A 18 -9.07 10.41 -41.54
N ALA A 19 -10.41 10.43 -41.50
CA ALA A 19 -11.24 11.12 -42.50
C ALA A 19 -10.90 12.62 -42.59
N GLU A 20 -10.80 13.30 -41.44
CA GLU A 20 -10.50 14.72 -41.37
C GLU A 20 -9.17 15.13 -42.02
N HIS A 21 -8.13 14.31 -41.90
CA HIS A 21 -6.84 14.57 -42.54
C HIS A 21 -6.93 14.36 -44.06
N CYS A 22 -7.63 13.32 -44.51
CA CYS A 22 -7.90 13.05 -45.92
C CYS A 22 -8.85 14.08 -46.56
N GLU A 23 -9.69 14.78 -45.78
CA GLU A 23 -10.45 15.95 -46.22
C GLU A 23 -9.56 17.18 -46.44
N LYS A 24 -8.60 17.42 -45.54
CA LYS A 24 -7.74 18.61 -45.54
C LYS A 24 -6.54 18.46 -46.50
N TYR A 25 -5.99 17.26 -46.66
CA TYR A 25 -4.74 17.00 -47.39
C TYR A 25 -4.83 15.89 -48.44
N ASN A 26 -4.16 16.12 -49.56
CA ASN A 26 -4.11 15.24 -50.71
C ASN A 26 -2.90 14.28 -50.63
N HIS A 27 -3.10 13.02 -51.04
CA HIS A 27 -2.09 11.96 -50.95
C HIS A 27 -2.01 11.20 -52.29
N PRO A 28 -1.26 11.71 -53.29
CA PRO A 28 -1.14 11.03 -54.59
C PRO A 28 -0.34 9.73 -54.44
N ALA A 29 -0.85 8.64 -55.05
CA ALA A 29 -0.20 7.34 -55.02
C ALA A 29 1.05 7.32 -55.92
N VAL A 30 2.16 6.78 -55.40
CA VAL A 30 3.40 6.59 -56.17
C VAL A 30 3.15 5.56 -57.27
N THR A 31 3.30 5.96 -58.53
CA THR A 31 3.14 5.08 -59.69
C THR A 31 4.22 4.01 -59.72
N ALA A 32 3.83 2.75 -59.94
CA ALA A 32 4.71 1.59 -59.78
C ALA A 32 5.83 1.51 -60.84
N ALA A 33 7.04 1.93 -60.47
CA ALA A 33 8.23 1.90 -61.32
C ALA A 33 9.35 0.94 -60.84
N THR A 34 9.05 0.01 -59.92
CA THR A 34 9.99 -1.06 -59.45
C THR A 34 9.28 -2.36 -59.03
N ALA A 35 8.21 -2.75 -59.72
CA ALA A 35 7.47 -3.99 -59.42
C ALA A 35 7.95 -5.19 -60.29
N ARG A 36 8.63 -6.16 -59.69
CA ARG A 36 8.80 -7.51 -60.29
C ARG A 36 7.45 -8.24 -60.31
N SER A 37 7.25 -9.13 -61.29
CA SER A 37 5.95 -9.69 -61.66
C SER A 37 6.05 -11.21 -61.99
N PRO A 38 4.96 -11.98 -62.22
CA PRO A 38 4.12 -12.49 -61.12
C PRO A 38 3.68 -13.98 -61.28
N ARG A 39 3.09 -14.59 -60.23
CA ARG A 39 1.99 -15.60 -60.18
C ARG A 39 2.02 -16.35 -58.82
N LYS A 40 0.94 -16.99 -58.33
CA LYS A 40 -0.38 -17.36 -58.89
C LYS A 40 -1.46 -17.33 -57.77
N LYS A 41 -2.75 -17.16 -58.10
CA LYS A 41 -3.88 -17.23 -57.14
C LYS A 41 -4.55 -18.61 -57.13
N SER A 42 -5.18 -18.98 -56.02
CA SER A 42 -6.30 -19.94 -55.93
C SER A 42 -7.62 -19.19 -55.59
N LYS A 43 -8.77 -19.89 -55.61
CA LYS A 43 -10.13 -19.27 -55.61
C LYS A 43 -10.91 -19.48 -54.30
N THR A 44 -11.82 -18.56 -54.01
CA THR A 44 -12.98 -18.71 -53.11
C THR A 44 -14.20 -19.33 -53.80
N PRO A 45 -15.19 -19.78 -53.02
CA PRO A 45 -16.62 -19.72 -53.38
C PRO A 45 -17.44 -18.89 -52.37
N GLU A 46 -18.66 -18.50 -52.76
CA GLU A 46 -19.64 -17.74 -51.95
C GLU A 46 -21.09 -18.17 -52.37
N PRO A 47 -22.21 -17.59 -51.88
CA PRO A 47 -23.03 -18.21 -50.83
C PRO A 47 -24.48 -18.58 -51.25
N VAL A 48 -25.21 -19.30 -50.39
CA VAL A 48 -26.67 -19.50 -50.45
C VAL A 48 -27.29 -19.49 -49.04
N SER A 49 -28.55 -19.06 -48.91
CA SER A 49 -29.38 -19.05 -47.69
C SER A 49 -30.87 -18.89 -48.06
N PRO A 50 -31.85 -19.09 -47.16
CA PRO A 50 -31.92 -20.00 -45.99
C PRO A 50 -33.18 -20.89 -46.00
N GLY A 51 -33.33 -21.85 -45.06
CA GLY A 51 -34.56 -22.67 -44.93
C GLY A 51 -34.72 -23.42 -43.59
N LYS A 52 -35.99 -23.66 -43.19
CA LYS A 52 -36.49 -24.36 -41.97
C LYS A 52 -37.83 -25.04 -42.32
N PRO A 53 -38.40 -25.97 -41.51
CA PRO A 53 -37.78 -26.97 -40.62
C PRO A 53 -38.50 -28.37 -40.67
N ASP A 54 -38.13 -29.25 -39.70
CA ASP A 54 -39.02 -30.19 -38.94
C ASP A 54 -38.97 -31.72 -39.21
N ARG A 55 -39.10 -32.49 -38.11
CA ARG A 55 -39.26 -33.97 -37.93
C ARG A 55 -38.10 -34.88 -38.43
N ARG A 56 -37.80 -36.05 -37.83
CA ARG A 56 -38.50 -36.87 -36.79
C ARG A 56 -37.48 -37.72 -35.97
N SER A 57 -37.84 -38.11 -34.75
CA SER A 57 -37.16 -39.12 -33.89
C SER A 57 -37.86 -40.50 -34.03
N PRO A 58 -37.60 -41.59 -33.25
CA PRO A 58 -36.72 -41.81 -32.07
C PRO A 58 -35.74 -43.01 -32.21
N GLU A 59 -34.79 -43.26 -31.30
CA GLU A 59 -34.92 -44.11 -30.09
C GLU A 59 -33.53 -44.27 -29.41
N LYS A 60 -33.35 -44.64 -28.13
CA LYS A 60 -34.29 -44.75 -26.98
C LYS A 60 -33.69 -44.23 -25.66
N ARG A 61 -33.30 -45.10 -24.71
CA ARG A 61 -33.18 -44.81 -23.25
C ARG A 61 -32.30 -45.82 -22.48
N SER A 62 -31.98 -45.45 -21.22
CA SER A 62 -31.17 -46.16 -20.20
C SER A 62 -31.90 -47.34 -19.49
N PRO A 63 -31.32 -47.88 -18.39
CA PRO A 63 -31.82 -47.46 -17.07
C PRO A 63 -30.74 -47.22 -15.98
N ARG A 64 -31.17 -46.59 -14.88
CA ARG A 64 -30.61 -46.76 -13.51
C ARG A 64 -31.59 -47.63 -12.71
N ASN A 65 -31.17 -48.17 -11.58
CA ASN A 65 -32.05 -48.55 -10.47
C ASN A 65 -31.35 -48.20 -9.14
N ASP A 66 -32.15 -47.84 -8.14
CA ASP A 66 -31.74 -47.59 -6.75
C ASP A 66 -32.38 -48.66 -5.84
N SER A 67 -31.68 -49.12 -4.78
CA SER A 67 -32.31 -49.74 -3.60
C SER A 67 -31.31 -50.03 -2.45
N ASP A 68 -31.56 -49.38 -1.31
CA ASP A 68 -31.57 -49.90 0.07
C ASP A 68 -30.34 -50.51 0.81
N ASP A 69 -30.14 -49.89 1.99
CA ASP A 69 -29.97 -50.46 3.34
C ASP A 69 -28.59 -50.97 3.84
N SER A 70 -28.55 -51.12 5.17
CA SER A 70 -27.42 -51.19 6.09
C SER A 70 -27.04 -52.62 6.47
N SER A 71 -25.75 -52.89 6.75
CA SER A 71 -25.33 -53.45 8.05
C SER A 71 -23.82 -53.73 8.20
N ASP A 72 -23.47 -53.96 9.47
CA ASP A 72 -22.17 -53.91 10.11
C ASP A 72 -21.17 -55.09 9.84
N ARG A 73 -19.87 -54.78 9.99
CA ARG A 73 -18.78 -55.62 10.55
C ARG A 73 -18.10 -56.80 9.82
N LYS A 74 -16.75 -56.68 9.87
CA LYS A 74 -15.71 -57.75 10.03
C LYS A 74 -15.47 -58.62 8.77
N LYS A 75 -14.28 -59.18 8.53
CA LYS A 75 -13.27 -59.67 9.50
C LYS A 75 -11.90 -59.84 8.82
N PHE A 76 -10.81 -59.33 9.40
CA PHE A 76 -9.49 -60.00 9.37
C PHE A 76 -8.63 -59.60 10.58
N LYS A 77 -7.85 -60.57 11.08
CA LYS A 77 -6.84 -60.52 12.16
C LYS A 77 -5.78 -61.57 11.77
N LYS A 78 -4.54 -61.60 12.29
CA LYS A 78 -4.07 -61.31 13.65
C LYS A 78 -2.53 -61.10 13.66
N SER A 79 -2.01 -60.39 14.67
CA SER A 79 -0.56 -60.20 14.92
C SER A 79 0.07 -61.41 15.68
N PRO A 80 1.39 -61.38 15.99
CA PRO A 80 1.82 -60.89 17.31
C PRO A 80 3.17 -60.10 17.34
N ALA A 81 3.59 -59.69 18.55
CA ALA A 81 4.86 -58.99 18.88
C ALA A 81 5.81 -59.94 19.71
N ARG A 82 7.03 -59.62 20.19
CA ARG A 82 7.48 -58.49 21.06
C ARG A 82 9.04 -58.41 21.20
N THR A 83 9.53 -57.36 21.88
CA THR A 83 10.91 -56.97 22.32
C THR A 83 11.57 -57.91 23.39
N PRO A 84 12.91 -57.93 23.71
CA PRO A 84 13.77 -56.76 24.08
C PRO A 84 15.34 -56.82 23.83
N THR A 85 16.07 -55.84 24.40
CA THR A 85 17.55 -55.54 24.50
C THR A 85 18.36 -56.48 25.43
N PRO A 86 19.74 -56.50 25.55
CA PRO A 86 20.79 -55.42 25.48
C PRO A 86 22.16 -55.85 24.79
N GLU A 87 23.41 -55.34 24.98
CA GLU A 87 24.01 -54.26 25.83
C GLU A 87 25.20 -53.44 25.19
N LYS A 88 26.50 -53.83 25.29
CA LYS A 88 27.71 -52.97 25.02
C LYS A 88 28.94 -53.73 24.45
N VAL A 89 29.98 -53.00 23.95
CA VAL A 89 31.43 -53.14 24.35
C VAL A 89 32.40 -52.09 23.68
N ALA A 90 33.45 -51.70 24.44
CA ALA A 90 34.76 -51.05 24.14
C ALA A 90 35.03 -50.12 22.91
N ASN A 91 35.15 -48.80 23.18
CA ASN A 91 36.37 -47.95 23.32
C ASN A 91 37.72 -48.29 22.61
N ARG A 92 38.58 -47.24 22.43
CA ARG A 92 40.00 -47.15 21.92
C ARG A 92 40.22 -47.02 20.40
N ASP A 93 41.25 -46.33 19.88
CA ASP A 93 42.10 -45.20 20.34
C ASP A 93 42.93 -44.61 19.14
N SER A 94 43.71 -43.55 19.37
CA SER A 94 44.90 -43.10 18.58
C SER A 94 44.74 -42.52 17.16
N SER A 95 45.04 -41.22 17.01
CA SER A 95 45.80 -40.65 15.86
C SER A 95 47.31 -40.79 16.12
N PRO A 96 48.26 -40.49 15.17
CA PRO A 96 48.76 -39.10 15.06
C PRO A 96 49.53 -38.65 13.76
N SER A 97 49.58 -37.32 13.53
CA SER A 97 50.75 -36.56 12.98
C SER A 97 51.17 -36.74 11.48
N HIS A 98 51.96 -35.87 10.80
CA HIS A 98 52.44 -34.49 11.08
C HIS A 98 52.85 -33.70 9.79
N LEU A 99 53.55 -32.56 9.97
CA LEU A 99 54.29 -31.71 8.98
C LEU A 99 53.43 -30.73 8.14
N GLN A 100 53.80 -29.44 7.93
CA GLN A 100 54.74 -28.55 8.67
C GLN A 100 54.41 -27.05 8.38
N VAL A 101 55.01 -26.10 9.13
CA VAL A 101 54.84 -24.62 9.02
C VAL A 101 56.14 -23.96 8.53
N PRO A 102 56.19 -22.70 7.98
CA PRO A 102 55.96 -21.42 8.72
C PRO A 102 55.18 -20.34 7.90
N GLY A 103 54.87 -19.12 8.39
CA GLY A 103 54.94 -18.52 9.74
C GLY A 103 54.84 -16.96 9.75
N SER A 104 54.50 -16.38 10.92
CA SER A 104 54.49 -14.93 11.30
C SER A 104 53.38 -14.00 10.76
N SER A 105 52.88 -12.97 11.48
CA SER A 105 52.85 -12.71 12.95
C SER A 105 51.92 -11.55 13.38
N SER A 106 51.44 -11.58 14.65
CA SER A 106 50.95 -10.43 15.49
C SER A 106 49.60 -9.76 15.10
N ARG A 107 48.75 -9.20 16.00
CA ARG A 107 48.83 -8.89 17.47
C ARG A 107 47.55 -9.35 18.26
N ASN A 108 47.54 -9.11 19.59
CA ASN A 108 46.63 -9.72 20.58
C ASN A 108 45.34 -8.93 20.94
N SER A 109 44.23 -9.67 21.14
CA SER A 109 43.45 -9.94 22.39
C SER A 109 43.43 -8.93 23.58
N PRO A 110 42.52 -9.05 24.60
CA PRO A 110 41.34 -9.94 24.79
C PRO A 110 40.05 -9.26 25.34
N SER A 111 39.00 -10.05 25.65
CA SER A 111 37.92 -9.72 26.61
C SER A 111 37.96 -10.64 27.85
N PRO A 112 37.29 -10.33 28.98
CA PRO A 112 36.23 -11.24 29.44
C PRO A 112 35.07 -10.65 30.31
N ASN A 113 33.83 -10.81 29.83
CA ASN A 113 32.70 -11.55 30.43
C ASN A 113 32.35 -11.52 31.97
N LYS A 114 31.02 -11.49 32.23
CA LYS A 114 30.21 -11.93 33.42
C LYS A 114 29.56 -10.87 34.34
N SER A 115 28.32 -11.16 34.75
CA SER A 115 27.42 -10.38 35.64
C SER A 115 27.24 -11.06 37.01
N PRO A 116 26.60 -10.41 38.01
CA PRO A 116 25.23 -10.84 38.40
C PRO A 116 24.27 -9.71 38.88
N LYS A 117 23.07 -10.09 39.34
CA LYS A 117 21.89 -9.23 39.65
C LYS A 117 21.77 -8.86 41.15
N ARG A 118 21.25 -7.66 41.50
CA ARG A 118 20.09 -7.41 42.41
C ARG A 118 19.86 -5.92 42.77
N SER A 119 18.63 -5.62 43.21
CA SER A 119 18.13 -4.36 43.85
C SER A 119 17.54 -4.73 45.24
N PRO A 120 16.85 -3.84 46.03
CA PRO A 120 16.62 -2.38 45.95
C PRO A 120 16.79 -1.60 47.30
N ALA A 121 16.56 -0.27 47.32
CA ALA A 121 16.32 0.52 48.55
C ALA A 121 15.50 1.82 48.32
N ARG A 122 14.97 2.45 49.38
CA ARG A 122 14.13 3.69 49.39
C ARG A 122 14.64 4.72 50.41
N ARG A 123 14.46 6.02 50.12
CA ARG A 123 14.10 7.20 50.98
C ARG A 123 14.77 8.48 50.42
N SER A 124 14.10 9.58 50.03
CA SER A 124 13.11 10.49 50.67
C SER A 124 13.74 11.64 51.48
N VAL A 125 13.45 12.90 51.14
CA VAL A 125 13.31 14.09 52.03
C VAL A 125 12.83 15.31 51.22
N SER A 126 12.23 16.30 51.87
CA SER A 126 11.85 17.61 51.31
C SER A 126 12.06 18.71 52.35
N PRO A 127 12.16 20.00 51.95
CA PRO A 127 11.59 21.08 52.75
C PRO A 127 10.76 22.10 51.92
N LYS A 128 10.29 23.18 52.58
CA LYS A 128 9.19 24.07 52.15
C LYS A 128 9.55 25.57 52.20
N LYS A 129 8.89 26.36 51.34
CA LYS A 129 8.40 27.76 51.53
C LYS A 129 9.38 28.91 51.91
N THR A 130 9.24 30.06 51.24
CA THR A 130 8.81 31.37 51.82
C THR A 130 8.58 32.44 50.71
N ALA A 131 8.04 33.63 51.03
CA ALA A 131 7.68 34.70 50.07
C ALA A 131 7.53 36.12 50.70
N LYS A 132 7.65 37.20 49.88
CA LYS A 132 7.36 38.68 50.05
C LYS A 132 8.50 39.51 49.34
N SER A 133 8.32 40.50 48.44
CA SER A 133 7.64 41.84 48.40
C SER A 133 8.41 42.98 49.12
N ALA A 134 8.62 44.22 48.63
CA ALA A 134 7.96 45.00 47.54
C ALA A 134 8.90 46.05 46.84
N GLY A 135 8.39 47.23 46.40
CA GLY A 135 9.09 48.32 45.64
C GLY A 135 9.79 49.41 46.52
N PRO A 136 10.05 50.68 46.07
CA PRO A 136 9.15 51.56 45.26
C PRO A 136 9.83 52.55 44.23
N THR A 137 9.17 53.69 43.94
CA THR A 137 9.24 54.68 42.82
C THR A 137 10.21 55.89 42.93
N THR A 138 10.46 56.64 41.82
CA THR A 138 10.47 58.15 41.76
C THR A 138 10.51 58.76 40.31
N SER A 139 10.24 60.08 40.17
CA SER A 139 10.13 60.94 38.93
C SER A 139 10.13 62.46 39.34
N PRO A 140 9.84 63.54 38.55
CA PRO A 140 9.48 63.75 37.11
C PRO A 140 10.15 65.02 36.45
N LYS A 141 9.46 65.67 35.45
CA LYS A 141 9.65 67.00 34.75
C LYS A 141 10.26 66.93 33.32
N GLY A 142 9.97 67.84 32.35
CA GLY A 142 9.20 69.10 32.35
C GLY A 142 8.48 69.46 31.01
N ASN A 143 8.06 70.73 30.80
CA ASN A 143 6.99 71.17 29.86
C ASN A 143 7.43 71.99 28.62
N GLU A 144 6.42 72.30 27.76
CA GLU A 144 6.28 73.43 26.79
C GLU A 144 6.80 73.26 25.35
N THR A 145 6.18 73.84 24.29
CA THR A 145 4.79 74.27 23.97
C THR A 145 4.63 74.29 22.42
N GLY A 146 3.41 74.13 21.85
CA GLY A 146 3.20 74.35 20.40
C GLY A 146 1.90 73.82 19.74
N SER A 147 1.02 74.75 19.35
CA SER A 147 -0.12 74.60 18.39
C SER A 147 0.30 73.98 17.04
N LYS A 148 -0.49 73.26 16.23
CA LYS A 148 -1.93 72.86 16.08
C LYS A 148 -1.93 71.45 15.37
N GLU A 149 -3.00 70.72 15.03
CA GLU A 149 -4.43 71.00 14.83
C GLU A 149 -5.30 69.74 15.13
N ARG A 150 -6.63 69.78 14.93
CA ARG A 150 -7.57 68.73 15.41
C ARG A 150 -8.01 67.72 14.35
N HIS A 151 -7.82 66.42 14.62
CA HIS A 151 -8.78 65.38 14.22
C HIS A 151 -8.97 64.34 15.34
N SER A 152 -10.23 64.00 15.65
CA SER A 152 -10.60 63.16 16.80
C SER A 152 -10.57 61.67 16.46
N ALA A 153 -9.40 61.03 16.64
CA ALA A 153 -9.27 59.58 16.57
C ALA A 153 -9.87 58.91 17.83
N LYS A 154 -11.19 58.68 17.85
CA LYS A 154 -11.79 57.72 18.78
C LYS A 154 -11.55 56.31 18.26
N SER A 155 -10.67 55.58 18.91
CA SER A 155 -10.38 54.17 18.66
C SER A 155 -11.63 53.30 18.92
N LYS A 156 -12.36 52.97 17.86
CA LYS A 156 -13.24 51.80 17.84
C LYS A 156 -12.42 50.60 17.39
N SER A 157 -12.40 49.53 18.19
CA SER A 157 -11.87 48.23 17.78
C SER A 157 -12.72 47.64 16.65
N PRO A 158 -12.16 47.32 15.47
CA PRO A 158 -12.80 46.41 14.54
C PRO A 158 -12.90 45.02 15.17
N HIS A 159 -13.98 44.30 14.87
CA HIS A 159 -14.18 42.94 15.37
C HIS A 159 -13.12 41.98 14.81
N SER A 160 -12.83 40.91 15.55
CA SER A 160 -12.15 39.75 15.00
C SER A 160 -13.06 39.02 14.01
N GLU A 161 -12.90 39.29 12.71
CA GLU A 161 -13.32 38.33 11.68
C GLU A 161 -12.41 37.10 11.77
N ARG A 162 -12.76 36.17 12.67
CA ARG A 162 -12.34 34.77 12.53
C ARG A 162 -13.01 34.27 11.27
N ARG A 163 -12.32 34.38 10.12
CA ARG A 163 -12.68 33.59 8.94
C ARG A 163 -12.62 32.12 9.36
N GLU A 164 -13.75 31.45 9.24
CA GLU A 164 -13.75 30.00 9.21
C GLU A 164 -12.98 29.61 7.95
N ILE A 165 -11.81 29.00 8.13
CA ILE A 165 -11.01 28.49 7.01
C ILE A 165 -11.83 27.34 6.44
N ASP A 166 -12.22 27.43 5.16
CA ASP A 166 -12.91 26.32 4.52
C ASP A 166 -11.94 25.13 4.42
N ASN A 167 -12.19 24.11 5.24
CA ASN A 167 -11.42 22.87 5.24
C ASN A 167 -11.54 22.11 3.89
N SER A 168 -12.47 22.48 3.02
CA SER A 168 -12.48 22.10 1.61
C SER A 168 -11.38 22.82 0.82
N GLU A 169 -11.26 24.15 0.94
CA GLU A 169 -10.23 24.94 0.24
C GLU A 169 -8.82 24.48 0.60
N LEU A 170 -8.53 24.22 1.89
CA LEU A 170 -7.22 23.74 2.35
C LEU A 170 -6.90 22.34 1.78
N TYR A 171 -7.84 21.39 1.82
CA TYR A 171 -7.67 20.08 1.19
C TYR A 171 -7.45 20.21 -0.33
N ASN A 172 -8.22 21.07 -0.98
CA ASN A 172 -8.11 21.32 -2.42
C ASN A 172 -6.82 22.08 -2.78
N GLU A 173 -6.24 22.87 -1.89
CA GLU A 173 -4.91 23.48 -2.05
C GLU A 173 -3.80 22.42 -1.97
N VAL A 174 -3.83 21.55 -0.96
CA VAL A 174 -2.90 20.41 -0.87
C VAL A 174 -3.00 19.53 -2.12
N MET A 175 -4.21 19.23 -2.60
CA MET A 175 -4.40 18.43 -3.83
C MET A 175 -3.95 19.17 -5.10
N ARG A 176 -4.15 20.49 -5.21
CA ARG A 176 -3.63 21.29 -6.34
C ARG A 176 -2.10 21.33 -6.34
N ASN A 177 -1.48 21.50 -5.19
CA ASN A 177 -0.01 21.50 -5.03
C ASN A 177 0.58 20.12 -5.36
N LEU A 178 -0.13 19.03 -5.05
CA LEU A 178 0.25 17.67 -5.44
C LEU A 178 0.06 17.37 -6.93
N ALA A 179 -0.98 17.91 -7.57
CA ALA A 179 -1.29 17.64 -8.98
C ALA A 179 -0.51 18.51 -9.97
N GLY A 180 -0.10 19.72 -9.57
CA GLY A 180 0.51 20.70 -10.48
C GLY A 180 2.05 20.70 -10.54
N ALA A 181 2.74 20.04 -9.61
CA ALA A 181 4.18 20.24 -9.39
C ALA A 181 5.04 18.99 -9.68
N PRO A 182 6.04 19.07 -10.60
CA PRO A 182 7.02 18.00 -10.80
C PRO A 182 7.78 17.66 -9.51
N GLN A 183 8.15 18.71 -8.76
CA GLN A 183 8.74 18.63 -7.43
C GLN A 183 7.64 18.82 -6.38
N TYR A 184 7.49 17.83 -5.49
CA TYR A 184 6.73 18.02 -4.26
C TYR A 184 7.70 18.59 -3.24
N GLU A 185 7.45 19.81 -2.75
CA GLU A 185 8.09 20.28 -1.52
C GLU A 185 7.24 19.83 -0.32
N PRO A 186 7.78 19.08 0.66
CA PRO A 186 7.06 18.74 1.89
C PRO A 186 6.55 19.99 2.63
N ASP A 187 7.28 21.10 2.53
CA ASP A 187 6.91 22.43 3.02
C ASP A 187 5.66 23.03 2.38
N ALA A 188 5.16 22.51 1.26
CA ALA A 188 3.91 22.96 0.64
C ALA A 188 2.66 22.58 1.46
N VAL A 189 2.80 21.75 2.49
CA VAL A 189 1.77 21.48 3.52
C VAL A 189 2.24 22.03 4.88
N ARG A 190 2.73 23.27 4.87
CA ARG A 190 2.90 24.09 6.09
C ARG A 190 1.55 24.39 6.72
N TYR A 191 1.13 23.55 7.67
CA TYR A 191 0.04 23.85 8.60
C TYR A 191 0.28 25.23 9.21
N SER A 192 -0.57 26.20 8.87
CA SER A 192 -0.26 27.63 8.98
C SER A 192 -0.20 28.09 10.44
N GLN A 193 -0.85 27.34 11.36
CA GLN A 193 -0.72 27.50 12.80
C GLN A 193 -0.77 26.17 13.56
N LYS A 194 -0.09 26.11 14.71
CA LYS A 194 -0.30 25.06 15.75
C LYS A 194 -1.74 25.00 16.27
N ALA A 195 -2.58 25.98 15.94
CA ALA A 195 -4.01 25.99 16.23
C ALA A 195 -4.78 25.01 15.31
N GLU A 196 -4.47 24.97 14.01
CA GLU A 196 -5.13 24.08 13.03
C GLU A 196 -4.90 22.61 13.36
N TYR A 197 -3.65 22.22 13.66
CA TYR A 197 -3.33 20.87 14.11
C TYR A 197 -4.12 20.47 15.38
N LYS A 198 -4.30 21.41 16.32
CA LYS A 198 -5.13 21.22 17.52
C LYS A 198 -6.65 21.29 17.26
N GLU A 199 -7.07 21.80 16.12
CA GLU A 199 -8.46 21.78 15.64
C GLU A 199 -8.73 20.39 15.03
N LEU A 200 -7.88 19.94 14.09
CA LEU A 200 -7.93 18.62 13.46
C LEU A 200 -7.91 17.47 14.48
N LEU A 201 -7.06 17.52 15.51
CA LEU A 201 -6.99 16.49 16.55
C LEU A 201 -8.31 16.25 17.31
N LYS A 202 -9.25 17.22 17.32
CA LYS A 202 -10.57 17.07 17.95
C LYS A 202 -11.50 16.17 17.14
N GLU A 203 -11.29 16.09 15.83
CA GLU A 203 -12.16 15.43 14.86
C GLU A 203 -11.39 14.35 14.10
N PRO A 204 -11.31 13.11 14.61
CA PRO A 204 -10.47 12.07 14.04
C PRO A 204 -10.72 11.79 12.55
N ALA A 205 -11.97 11.88 12.08
CA ALA A 205 -12.30 11.75 10.66
C ALA A 205 -11.64 12.85 9.81
N LEU A 206 -11.67 14.09 10.30
CA LEU A 206 -11.06 15.25 9.64
C LEU A 206 -9.52 15.17 9.71
N PHE A 207 -8.95 14.74 10.83
CA PHE A 207 -7.53 14.43 10.96
C PHE A 207 -7.09 13.37 9.96
N MET A 208 -7.82 12.25 9.85
CA MET A 208 -7.47 11.17 8.92
C MET A 208 -7.54 11.62 7.46
N ARG A 209 -8.54 12.43 7.09
CA ARG A 209 -8.68 12.99 5.74
C ARG A 209 -7.50 13.89 5.33
N HIS A 210 -6.87 14.62 6.25
CA HIS A 210 -5.75 15.53 5.96
C HIS A 210 -4.37 14.91 6.22
N MET A 211 -4.21 14.06 7.23
CA MET A 211 -2.92 13.47 7.62
C MET A 211 -2.63 12.12 6.95
N PHE A 212 -3.66 11.35 6.58
CA PHE A 212 -3.54 10.10 5.83
C PHE A 212 -4.12 10.20 4.40
N LEU A 213 -4.64 11.38 4.01
CA LEU A 213 -5.19 11.72 2.69
C LEU A 213 -6.42 10.90 2.23
N VAL A 214 -7.05 10.13 3.13
CA VAL A 214 -8.17 9.22 2.84
C VAL A 214 -9.27 9.29 3.90
N GLU A 215 -10.49 8.96 3.51
CA GLU A 215 -11.62 8.79 4.45
C GLU A 215 -11.72 7.31 4.86
N MET A 216 -11.82 7.02 6.17
CA MET A 216 -11.96 5.64 6.64
C MET A 216 -13.38 5.10 6.41
N PRO A 217 -13.54 3.80 6.06
CA PRO A 217 -14.84 3.20 5.80
C PRO A 217 -15.67 3.01 7.09
N PRO A 218 -16.99 2.76 6.99
CA PRO A 218 -17.86 2.57 8.16
C PRO A 218 -17.45 1.41 9.09
N ASP A 219 -16.90 0.34 8.55
CA ASP A 219 -16.52 -0.85 9.33
C ASP A 219 -15.32 -0.59 10.26
N PHE A 220 -14.41 0.33 9.89
CA PHE A 220 -13.30 0.78 10.72
C PHE A 220 -13.81 1.42 12.03
N TYR A 221 -14.76 2.34 11.93
CA TYR A 221 -15.37 2.98 13.10
C TYR A 221 -16.20 2.00 13.92
N LYS A 222 -16.96 1.10 13.26
CA LYS A 222 -17.69 0.04 13.95
C LYS A 222 -16.78 -0.97 14.66
N PHE A 223 -15.58 -1.22 14.12
CA PHE A 223 -14.58 -2.03 14.80
C PHE A 223 -13.98 -1.33 16.03
N TRP A 224 -13.81 0.00 15.99
CA TRP A 224 -13.44 0.76 17.18
C TRP A 224 -14.55 0.76 18.25
N GLU A 225 -15.82 0.95 17.87
CA GLU A 225 -16.98 0.83 18.77
C GLU A 225 -17.05 -0.57 19.42
N PHE A 226 -16.77 -1.63 18.64
CA PHE A 226 -16.57 -2.97 19.20
C PHE A 226 -15.43 -3.00 20.23
N CYS A 227 -14.25 -2.45 19.90
CA CYS A 227 -13.12 -2.40 20.84
C CYS A 227 -13.44 -1.63 22.14
N GLU A 228 -14.22 -0.55 22.06
CA GLU A 228 -14.68 0.22 23.22
C GLU A 228 -15.69 -0.57 24.07
N THR A 229 -16.69 -1.22 23.47
CA THR A 229 -17.69 -2.01 24.21
C THR A 229 -17.11 -3.27 24.88
N GLN A 230 -16.03 -3.83 24.34
CA GLN A 230 -15.33 -4.99 24.94
C GLN A 230 -14.22 -4.60 25.92
N ALA A 231 -13.79 -3.33 25.96
CA ALA A 231 -12.77 -2.86 26.88
C ALA A 231 -13.28 -2.88 28.33
N LYS A 232 -12.49 -3.44 29.25
CA LYS A 232 -12.80 -3.38 30.68
C LYS A 232 -12.52 -1.98 31.22
N ALA A 233 -13.17 -1.60 32.32
CA ALA A 233 -12.91 -0.33 32.98
C ALA A 233 -11.40 -0.14 33.27
N GLY A 234 -10.81 0.93 32.71
CA GLY A 234 -9.37 1.22 32.81
C GLY A 234 -8.48 0.54 31.75
N GLN A 235 -9.01 -0.32 30.88
CA GLN A 235 -8.31 -0.87 29.73
C GLN A 235 -8.48 0.07 28.52
N LYS A 236 -7.39 0.36 27.80
CA LYS A 236 -7.44 1.11 26.54
C LYS A 236 -8.03 0.23 25.40
N PRO A 237 -8.94 0.72 24.53
CA PRO A 237 -9.56 -0.08 23.48
C PRO A 237 -8.56 -0.71 22.50
N GLN A 238 -7.50 0.02 22.10
CA GLN A 238 -6.46 -0.51 21.21
C GLN A 238 -5.68 -1.70 21.78
N ASN A 239 -5.68 -1.89 23.11
CA ASN A 239 -5.06 -3.01 23.80
C ASN A 239 -5.97 -4.24 23.95
N LEU A 240 -7.17 -4.27 23.33
CA LEU A 240 -8.08 -5.42 23.42
C LEU A 240 -7.45 -6.72 22.89
N LEU A 241 -6.80 -6.63 21.73
CA LEU A 241 -6.24 -7.77 20.99
C LEU A 241 -4.79 -8.11 21.37
N GLU A 242 -4.15 -7.28 22.20
CA GLU A 242 -2.73 -7.35 22.54
C GLU A 242 -2.33 -8.73 23.10
N LYS A 243 -3.20 -9.35 23.92
CA LYS A 243 -2.99 -10.67 24.53
C LYS A 243 -3.00 -11.85 23.55
N LEU A 244 -3.44 -11.61 22.31
CA LEU A 244 -3.39 -12.59 21.22
C LEU A 244 -2.25 -12.30 20.23
N GLY A 245 -1.60 -11.13 20.36
CA GLY A 245 -0.46 -10.72 19.55
C GLY A 245 -0.78 -9.74 18.42
N LEU A 246 -1.99 -9.16 18.36
CA LEU A 246 -2.37 -8.16 17.35
C LEU A 246 -2.46 -6.76 17.98
N MET A 247 -1.94 -5.76 17.29
CA MET A 247 -2.04 -4.34 17.65
C MET A 247 -2.95 -3.62 16.67
N LEU A 248 -3.82 -2.74 17.18
CA LEU A 248 -4.49 -1.70 16.38
C LEU A 248 -3.51 -0.55 16.19
N VAL A 249 -3.34 -0.09 14.95
CA VAL A 249 -2.31 0.89 14.58
C VAL A 249 -2.77 1.86 13.49
N GLY A 250 -1.95 2.87 13.18
CA GLY A 250 -2.10 3.73 12.00
C GLY A 250 -3.30 4.67 12.16
N PRO A 251 -4.35 4.57 11.33
CA PRO A 251 -5.61 5.27 11.56
C PRO A 251 -6.21 5.05 12.97
N PHE A 252 -6.05 3.85 13.57
CA PHE A 252 -6.54 3.61 14.93
C PHE A 252 -5.77 4.40 15.99
N ASP A 253 -4.51 4.79 15.74
CA ASP A 253 -3.75 5.65 16.65
C ASP A 253 -4.36 7.06 16.78
N CYS A 254 -5.18 7.47 15.81
CA CYS A 254 -5.98 8.69 15.87
C CYS A 254 -7.17 8.56 16.83
N LEU A 255 -7.95 7.48 16.72
CA LEU A 255 -9.07 7.18 17.64
C LEU A 255 -8.59 6.94 19.09
N ALA A 256 -7.44 6.29 19.22
CA ALA A 256 -6.71 6.12 20.47
C ALA A 256 -6.18 7.43 21.09
N LYS A 257 -6.23 8.54 20.33
CA LYS A 257 -5.68 9.88 20.66
C LYS A 257 -4.17 9.93 20.82
N ASN A 258 -3.42 8.92 20.37
CA ASN A 258 -1.97 8.84 20.57
C ASN A 258 -1.24 10.05 19.93
N PHE A 259 -1.73 10.63 18.83
CA PHE A 259 -1.18 11.84 18.20
C PHE A 259 -1.35 13.15 19.01
N HIS A 260 -2.05 13.15 20.16
CA HIS A 260 -2.22 14.34 21.01
C HIS A 260 -0.98 14.66 21.85
N ASP A 261 -0.22 13.63 22.23
CA ASP A 261 0.90 13.71 23.19
C ASP A 261 2.28 13.78 22.50
N VAL A 262 2.31 13.94 21.17
CA VAL A 262 3.51 13.96 20.33
C VAL A 262 3.84 15.39 19.92
N GLU A 263 5.12 15.66 19.65
CA GLU A 263 5.50 16.88 18.93
C GLU A 263 4.90 16.88 17.51
N ILE A 264 4.79 18.07 16.89
CA ILE A 264 4.15 18.20 15.58
C ILE A 264 5.13 17.70 14.51
N SER A 265 4.98 16.44 14.11
CA SER A 265 5.71 15.81 13.02
C SER A 265 5.42 16.48 11.67
N GLU A 266 6.34 16.30 10.72
CA GLU A 266 6.12 16.67 9.32
C GLU A 266 4.94 15.88 8.72
N PRO A 267 4.15 16.45 7.79
CA PRO A 267 3.01 15.78 7.16
C PRO A 267 3.35 14.39 6.59
N GLY A 268 4.54 14.26 5.99
CA GLY A 268 5.01 12.99 5.41
C GLY A 268 5.30 11.89 6.43
N GLU A 269 5.50 12.18 7.72
CA GLU A 269 5.68 11.12 8.72
C GLU A 269 4.39 10.35 9.01
N TYR A 270 3.24 11.00 8.92
CA TYR A 270 1.93 10.35 9.07
C TYR A 270 1.64 9.41 7.88
N LEU A 271 2.06 9.77 6.66
CA LEU A 271 1.97 8.89 5.48
C LEU A 271 2.92 7.68 5.54
N ARG A 272 4.03 7.81 6.29
CA ARG A 272 5.01 6.75 6.61
C ARG A 272 4.64 5.92 7.84
N HIS A 273 3.67 6.36 8.65
CA HIS A 273 3.32 5.72 9.92
C HIS A 273 2.74 4.31 9.69
N TRP A 274 3.42 3.30 10.22
CA TRP A 274 3.14 1.87 10.00
C TRP A 274 3.14 1.42 8.52
N ARG A 275 3.83 2.16 7.64
CA ARG A 275 4.05 1.79 6.25
C ARG A 275 5.30 0.90 6.15
N PHE A 276 5.11 -0.39 5.88
CA PHE A 276 6.19 -1.36 5.71
C PHE A 276 6.86 -1.21 4.33
N PHE A 277 8.06 -1.78 4.22
CA PHE A 277 8.95 -1.58 3.07
C PHE A 277 8.31 -1.86 1.70
N TYR A 278 7.39 -2.81 1.61
CA TYR A 278 6.73 -3.22 0.36
C TYR A 278 5.32 -2.66 0.19
N ASP A 279 4.86 -1.75 1.04
CA ASP A 279 3.49 -1.21 1.01
C ASP A 279 3.32 -0.19 -0.12
N PRO A 280 2.57 -0.53 -1.18
CA PRO A 280 2.25 0.43 -2.24
C PRO A 280 1.29 1.51 -1.73
N PRO A 281 1.14 2.63 -2.44
CA PRO A 281 0.25 3.73 -2.03
C PRO A 281 -1.21 3.33 -1.79
N GLU A 282 -1.71 2.36 -2.56
CA GLU A 282 -3.03 1.73 -2.45
C GLU A 282 -3.28 1.06 -1.07
N PHE A 283 -2.22 0.68 -0.36
CA PHE A 283 -2.30 -0.06 0.89
C PHE A 283 -2.09 0.84 2.13
N GLN A 284 -2.91 0.63 3.15
CA GLN A 284 -2.92 1.39 4.40
C GLN A 284 -3.05 0.46 5.61
N THR A 285 -1.93 0.18 6.29
CA THR A 285 -1.87 -0.66 7.50
C THR A 285 -2.78 -0.14 8.63
N ILE A 286 -3.55 -1.06 9.23
CA ILE A 286 -4.40 -0.81 10.41
C ILE A 286 -4.19 -1.85 11.53
N PHE A 287 -3.65 -3.03 11.22
CA PHE A 287 -3.30 -4.04 12.23
C PHE A 287 -1.89 -4.60 12.02
N VAL A 288 -1.14 -4.85 13.09
CA VAL A 288 0.21 -5.46 13.05
C VAL A 288 0.33 -6.60 14.04
N LYS A 289 0.85 -7.76 13.62
CA LYS A 289 1.22 -8.85 14.53
C LYS A 289 2.53 -8.49 15.24
N GLN A 290 2.48 -8.44 16.58
CA GLN A 290 3.62 -8.12 17.44
C GLN A 290 4.88 -8.94 17.10
N LYS A 291 6.04 -8.27 17.14
CA LYS A 291 7.38 -8.87 16.94
C LYS A 291 7.54 -9.56 15.57
N SER A 292 6.78 -9.12 14.57
CA SER A 292 6.84 -9.61 13.19
C SER A 292 6.65 -8.47 12.20
N GLU A 293 6.82 -8.77 10.92
CA GLU A 293 6.46 -7.89 9.79
C GLU A 293 5.16 -8.35 9.10
N ILE A 294 4.38 -9.22 9.78
CA ILE A 294 3.03 -9.62 9.36
C ILE A 294 2.05 -8.54 9.79
N HIS A 295 1.33 -8.00 8.81
CA HIS A 295 0.44 -6.86 9.02
C HIS A 295 -0.72 -6.87 8.02
N TYR A 296 -1.75 -6.07 8.33
CA TYR A 296 -3.01 -6.02 7.61
C TYR A 296 -3.45 -4.57 7.43
N GLY A 297 -4.07 -4.28 6.30
CA GLY A 297 -4.46 -2.93 5.93
C GLY A 297 -5.55 -2.89 4.88
N TYR A 298 -6.23 -1.75 4.76
CA TYR A 298 -7.16 -1.52 3.67
C TYR A 298 -6.40 -1.39 2.35
N TRP A 299 -6.96 -1.98 1.31
CA TRP A 299 -6.56 -1.79 -0.08
C TRP A 299 -7.56 -0.88 -0.77
N ARG A 300 -7.08 0.22 -1.35
CA ARG A 300 -7.85 1.22 -2.08
C ARG A 300 -7.33 1.28 -3.50
N ASP A 301 -8.15 0.89 -4.46
CA ASP A 301 -7.83 1.09 -5.88
C ASP A 301 -7.91 2.58 -6.27
N ASP A 302 -8.74 3.33 -5.55
CA ASP A 302 -8.93 4.77 -5.69
C ASP A 302 -8.91 5.38 -4.29
N PRO A 303 -8.12 6.45 -4.01
CA PRO A 303 -8.05 7.06 -2.68
C PRO A 303 -9.41 7.66 -2.22
N LYS A 304 -10.36 7.87 -3.15
CA LYS A 304 -11.71 8.39 -2.90
C LYS A 304 -12.71 7.28 -2.53
N ASP A 305 -12.39 5.99 -2.72
CA ASP A 305 -13.26 4.89 -2.28
C ASP A 305 -13.17 4.69 -0.76
N LYS A 306 -14.34 4.57 -0.13
CA LYS A 306 -14.57 4.37 1.31
C LYS A 306 -15.69 3.37 1.61
N GLU A 307 -16.13 2.61 0.61
CA GLU A 307 -17.29 1.71 0.71
C GLU A 307 -16.99 0.28 0.25
N ASN A 308 -16.24 0.08 -0.84
CA ASN A 308 -16.08 -1.22 -1.49
C ASN A 308 -14.67 -1.82 -1.26
N LEU A 309 -14.05 -1.46 -0.14
CA LEU A 309 -12.67 -1.80 0.17
C LEU A 309 -12.50 -3.28 0.56
N LEU A 310 -11.28 -3.77 0.34
CA LEU A 310 -10.82 -5.07 0.84
C LEU A 310 -9.72 -4.83 1.86
N LEU A 311 -9.52 -5.78 2.78
CA LEU A 311 -8.34 -5.82 3.62
C LEU A 311 -7.37 -6.88 3.09
N ALA A 312 -6.14 -6.44 2.89
CA ALA A 312 -5.03 -7.29 2.47
C ALA A 312 -4.07 -7.57 3.64
N ARG A 313 -3.30 -8.65 3.50
CA ARG A 313 -2.27 -9.13 4.42
C ARG A 313 -0.95 -9.23 3.66
N ASN A 314 0.13 -8.72 4.26
CA ASN A 314 1.51 -8.98 3.80
C ASN A 314 2.38 -9.47 4.96
N ASP A 315 3.54 -10.03 4.62
CA ASP A 315 4.63 -10.41 5.52
C ASP A 315 5.91 -9.82 4.93
N ALA A 316 6.23 -8.57 5.26
CA ALA A 316 7.25 -7.80 4.53
C ALA A 316 8.66 -8.39 4.65
N LYS A 317 8.86 -9.29 5.62
CA LYS A 317 10.08 -10.08 5.79
C LYS A 317 10.24 -11.18 4.73
N LYS A 318 9.14 -11.66 4.15
CA LYS A 318 9.14 -12.66 3.06
C LYS A 318 9.19 -12.02 1.67
N GLY A 319 8.55 -10.87 1.48
CA GLY A 319 8.53 -10.19 0.19
C GLY A 319 7.32 -9.26 0.00
N CYS A 320 7.06 -8.91 -1.26
CA CYS A 320 6.07 -7.91 -1.66
C CYS A 320 4.67 -8.46 -2.00
N GLU A 321 4.41 -9.76 -1.84
CA GLU A 321 3.11 -10.35 -2.19
C GLU A 321 2.01 -10.08 -1.13
N PHE A 322 0.82 -9.72 -1.58
CA PHE A 322 -0.35 -9.44 -0.73
C PHE A 322 -1.49 -10.45 -0.97
N GLU A 323 -2.09 -10.94 0.12
CA GLU A 323 -3.29 -11.79 0.11
C GLU A 323 -4.51 -10.98 0.57
N PHE A 324 -5.64 -11.06 -0.12
CA PHE A 324 -6.91 -10.47 0.36
C PHE A 324 -7.59 -11.41 1.35
N VAL A 325 -7.76 -10.94 2.60
CA VAL A 325 -8.13 -11.79 3.76
C VAL A 325 -9.42 -11.37 4.47
N GLY A 326 -10.04 -10.25 4.10
CA GLY A 326 -11.37 -9.86 4.57
C GLY A 326 -11.99 -8.73 3.73
N GLY A 327 -13.31 -8.61 3.78
CA GLY A 327 -14.07 -7.47 3.25
C GLY A 327 -14.45 -6.43 4.31
N ASN A 328 -13.97 -6.60 5.55
CA ASN A 328 -14.05 -5.65 6.66
C ASN A 328 -13.11 -6.10 7.80
N CYS A 329 -12.89 -5.22 8.78
CA CYS A 329 -12.06 -5.47 9.97
C CYS A 329 -12.43 -6.77 10.72
N PHE A 330 -13.72 -7.09 10.82
CA PHE A 330 -14.21 -8.24 11.58
C PHE A 330 -13.83 -9.56 10.89
N GLU A 331 -14.04 -9.67 9.57
CA GLU A 331 -13.62 -10.82 8.76
C GLU A 331 -12.09 -11.01 8.80
N THR A 332 -11.32 -9.92 8.76
CA THR A 332 -9.84 -9.96 8.86
C THR A 332 -9.34 -10.38 10.24
N VAL A 333 -9.98 -9.94 11.33
CA VAL A 333 -9.59 -10.40 12.68
C VAL A 333 -9.99 -11.86 12.90
N LEU A 334 -11.09 -12.34 12.32
CA LEU A 334 -11.42 -13.77 12.32
C LEU A 334 -10.38 -14.59 11.53
N TYR A 335 -9.93 -14.13 10.35
CA TYR A 335 -8.80 -14.73 9.62
C TYR A 335 -7.54 -14.76 10.51
N TYR A 336 -7.18 -13.65 11.15
CA TYR A 336 -6.00 -13.57 12.02
C TYR A 336 -6.05 -14.65 13.12
N LEU A 337 -7.19 -14.80 13.80
CA LEU A 337 -7.39 -15.79 14.87
C LEU A 337 -7.20 -17.25 14.41
N ASP A 338 -7.41 -17.54 13.12
CA ASP A 338 -7.29 -18.89 12.54
C ASP A 338 -5.95 -19.17 11.86
N LYS A 339 -5.18 -18.14 11.49
CA LYS A 339 -4.00 -18.27 10.61
C LYS A 339 -2.71 -17.73 11.22
N ASP A 340 -2.78 -16.64 11.96
CA ASP A 340 -1.60 -15.86 12.37
C ASP A 340 -1.52 -15.59 13.87
N ALA A 341 -2.60 -15.80 14.64
CA ALA A 341 -2.59 -15.71 16.09
C ALA A 341 -1.81 -16.88 16.71
N ASP A 342 -0.94 -16.59 17.68
CA ASP A 342 -0.16 -17.62 18.37
C ASP A 342 -1.02 -18.29 19.48
N ILE A 343 -1.96 -19.14 19.06
CA ILE A 343 -2.95 -19.77 19.95
C ILE A 343 -2.33 -20.93 20.73
N THR A 344 -2.12 -20.69 22.03
CA THR A 344 -1.63 -21.64 23.04
C THR A 344 -2.78 -22.10 23.95
N PRO A 345 -2.59 -23.14 24.79
CA PRO A 345 -3.58 -23.51 25.81
C PRO A 345 -3.95 -22.36 26.76
N PHE A 346 -3.05 -21.39 26.98
CA PHE A 346 -3.24 -20.28 27.93
C PHE A 346 -4.12 -19.14 27.39
N ASN A 347 -4.08 -18.86 26.08
CA ASN A 347 -4.86 -17.79 25.45
C ASN A 347 -6.05 -18.30 24.61
N ARG A 348 -6.19 -19.62 24.39
CA ARG A 348 -7.31 -20.24 23.66
C ARG A 348 -8.68 -19.75 24.11
N GLN A 349 -8.95 -19.71 25.42
CA GLN A 349 -10.24 -19.24 25.94
C GLN A 349 -10.49 -17.76 25.65
N ILE A 350 -9.45 -16.93 25.58
CA ILE A 350 -9.54 -15.52 25.20
C ILE A 350 -9.91 -15.41 23.72
N ALA A 351 -9.24 -16.17 22.84
CA ALA A 351 -9.53 -16.20 21.41
C ALA A 351 -10.94 -16.72 21.10
N THR A 352 -11.39 -17.80 21.77
CA THR A 352 -12.76 -18.31 21.63
C THR A 352 -13.81 -17.31 22.12
N SER A 353 -13.57 -16.63 23.24
CA SER A 353 -14.48 -15.61 23.76
C SER A 353 -14.54 -14.37 22.86
N LEU A 354 -13.40 -13.94 22.32
CA LEU A 354 -13.30 -12.81 21.39
C LEU A 354 -13.99 -13.12 20.06
N ARG A 355 -13.76 -14.31 19.48
CA ARG A 355 -14.47 -14.76 18.28
C ARG A 355 -15.97 -14.65 18.47
N LYS A 356 -16.50 -15.18 19.58
CA LYS A 356 -17.93 -15.12 19.87
C LYS A 356 -18.43 -13.68 20.02
N SER A 357 -17.70 -12.78 20.67
CA SER A 357 -18.16 -11.38 20.78
C SER A 357 -18.05 -10.60 19.47
N LEU A 358 -17.04 -10.87 18.63
CA LEU A 358 -16.96 -10.35 17.25
C LEU A 358 -18.18 -10.79 16.44
N GLU A 359 -18.49 -12.10 16.45
CA GLU A 359 -19.63 -12.69 15.73
C GLU A 359 -20.97 -12.10 16.19
N GLN A 360 -21.16 -11.95 17.52
CA GLN A 360 -22.37 -11.36 18.09
C GLN A 360 -22.49 -9.86 17.81
N PHE A 361 -21.40 -9.09 17.89
CA PHE A 361 -21.43 -7.64 17.59
C PHE A 361 -21.70 -7.40 16.10
N ALA A 362 -21.04 -8.16 15.22
CA ALA A 362 -21.26 -8.08 13.78
C ALA A 362 -22.71 -8.41 13.40
N GLN A 363 -23.29 -9.49 13.96
CA GLN A 363 -24.70 -9.83 13.76
C GLN A 363 -25.64 -8.73 14.29
N SER A 364 -25.29 -8.07 15.40
CA SER A 364 -26.11 -7.01 16.01
C SER A 364 -26.01 -5.65 15.29
N ASN A 365 -25.02 -5.48 14.40
CA ASN A 365 -24.77 -4.25 13.64
C ASN A 365 -24.89 -4.47 12.11
N ASP A 366 -25.44 -5.61 11.68
CA ASP A 366 -25.58 -6.04 10.27
C ASP A 366 -24.27 -6.02 9.46
N ILE A 367 -23.16 -6.42 10.10
CA ILE A 367 -21.82 -6.44 9.49
C ILE A 367 -21.54 -7.82 8.84
N PRO A 368 -21.36 -7.90 7.51
CA PRO A 368 -21.24 -9.17 6.80
C PRO A 368 -19.87 -9.85 6.98
N LEU A 369 -19.82 -10.94 7.75
CA LEU A 369 -18.61 -11.75 8.02
C LEU A 369 -18.17 -12.67 6.86
N THR A 370 -18.64 -12.43 5.64
CA THR A 370 -18.30 -13.19 4.41
C THR A 370 -18.13 -12.28 3.18
N ALA A 371 -17.93 -10.98 3.41
CA ALA A 371 -17.96 -9.94 2.36
C ALA A 371 -16.82 -10.08 1.35
N LEU A 372 -15.65 -10.57 1.79
CA LEU A 372 -14.45 -10.80 0.97
C LEU A 372 -14.78 -11.44 -0.38
N LYS A 373 -15.59 -12.51 -0.39
CA LYS A 373 -15.83 -13.32 -1.58
C LYS A 373 -16.47 -12.52 -2.72
N GLU A 374 -17.53 -11.77 -2.42
CA GLU A 374 -18.28 -11.03 -3.44
C GLU A 374 -17.65 -9.65 -3.72
N LEU A 375 -17.02 -9.00 -2.74
CA LEU A 375 -16.22 -7.79 -2.98
C LEU A 375 -15.01 -8.10 -3.89
N LYS A 376 -14.23 -9.13 -3.57
CA LYS A 376 -13.09 -9.56 -4.40
C LYS A 376 -13.55 -9.97 -5.81
N LYS A 377 -14.64 -10.73 -5.93
CA LYS A 377 -15.23 -11.11 -7.23
C LYS A 377 -15.77 -9.93 -8.04
N LYS A 378 -16.22 -8.84 -7.41
CA LYS A 378 -16.52 -7.56 -8.08
C LYS A 378 -15.23 -6.87 -8.54
N ARG A 379 -14.20 -6.81 -7.69
CA ARG A 379 -12.91 -6.16 -7.98
C ARG A 379 -12.12 -6.88 -9.08
N ASP A 380 -11.99 -8.21 -9.00
CA ASP A 380 -11.25 -9.05 -9.96
C ASP A 380 -11.73 -8.88 -11.42
N ARG A 381 -12.97 -8.43 -11.64
CA ARG A 381 -13.50 -8.09 -12.97
C ARG A 381 -12.99 -6.76 -13.53
N LYS A 382 -12.46 -5.88 -12.68
CA LYS A 382 -11.83 -4.59 -13.02
C LYS A 382 -10.30 -4.67 -13.04
N VAL A 383 -9.70 -5.73 -12.50
CA VAL A 383 -8.25 -5.90 -12.48
C VAL A 383 -7.71 -6.07 -13.91
N VAL A 384 -6.71 -5.26 -14.27
CA VAL A 384 -6.08 -5.28 -15.61
C VAL A 384 -4.82 -6.15 -15.64
N CYS A 385 -4.04 -6.14 -14.56
CA CYS A 385 -2.83 -6.95 -14.40
C CYS A 385 -2.62 -7.33 -12.93
N LYS A 386 -1.64 -8.20 -12.64
CA LYS A 386 -1.33 -8.63 -11.26
C LYS A 386 -0.28 -7.79 -10.55
N THR A 387 0.72 -7.27 -11.29
CA THR A 387 2.00 -6.76 -10.76
C THR A 387 2.74 -7.77 -9.86
N PHE A 388 3.97 -7.46 -9.46
CA PHE A 388 4.78 -8.28 -8.58
C PHE A 388 4.16 -8.49 -7.19
N HIS A 389 3.28 -7.60 -6.72
CA HIS A 389 2.61 -7.75 -5.42
C HIS A 389 1.37 -8.67 -5.44
N HIS A 390 0.99 -9.19 -6.62
CA HIS A 390 -0.12 -10.12 -6.87
C HIS A 390 -1.55 -9.67 -6.51
N ALA A 391 -1.75 -8.64 -5.68
CA ALA A 391 -3.07 -8.05 -5.43
C ALA A 391 -3.72 -7.45 -6.69
N GLY A 392 -2.94 -7.08 -7.71
CA GLY A 392 -3.41 -6.59 -9.00
C GLY A 392 -3.81 -5.14 -9.05
N LEU A 393 -3.69 -4.55 -10.24
CA LEU A 393 -3.95 -3.14 -10.53
C LEU A 393 -5.38 -2.93 -11.07
N VAL A 394 -6.04 -1.87 -10.63
CA VAL A 394 -7.33 -1.40 -11.16
C VAL A 394 -7.21 0.07 -11.57
N VAL A 395 -7.43 0.33 -12.86
CA VAL A 395 -7.45 1.66 -13.50
C VAL A 395 -8.71 1.81 -14.36
N PRO A 396 -9.07 3.04 -14.80
CA PRO A 396 -10.03 3.21 -15.87
C PRO A 396 -9.56 2.44 -17.13
N PHE A 397 -10.39 1.52 -17.63
CA PHE A 397 -10.10 0.70 -18.80
C PHE A 397 -11.38 0.39 -19.57
N ASP A 398 -11.51 0.87 -20.81
CA ASP A 398 -12.66 0.55 -21.67
C ASP A 398 -12.39 -0.73 -22.47
N ARG A 399 -13.06 -1.80 -22.04
CA ARG A 399 -13.03 -3.14 -22.66
C ARG A 399 -13.57 -3.20 -24.11
N LYS A 400 -14.11 -2.11 -24.67
CA LYS A 400 -14.57 -2.04 -26.07
C LYS A 400 -13.55 -1.40 -27.01
N THR A 401 -12.79 -0.43 -26.52
CA THR A 401 -11.76 0.28 -27.29
C THR A 401 -10.34 -0.19 -26.94
N GLU A 402 -10.21 -1.00 -25.88
CA GLU A 402 -8.95 -1.47 -25.29
C GLU A 402 -8.03 -0.33 -24.84
N LEU A 403 -8.62 0.80 -24.39
CA LEU A 403 -7.91 2.00 -23.92
C LEU A 403 -7.88 2.09 -22.39
N GLY A 404 -6.75 2.51 -21.85
CA GLY A 404 -6.47 2.76 -20.42
C GLY A 404 -5.37 1.86 -19.84
N TYR A 405 -5.04 0.76 -20.52
CA TYR A 405 -4.00 -0.19 -20.14
C TYR A 405 -3.61 -1.11 -21.32
N ARG A 406 -2.30 -1.23 -21.55
CA ARG A 406 -1.68 -2.36 -22.25
C ARG A 406 -0.62 -3.01 -21.36
N GLY A 407 -0.30 -4.27 -21.59
CA GLY A 407 0.78 -4.94 -20.86
C GLY A 407 2.16 -4.37 -21.18
N LEU A 408 3.13 -4.61 -20.28
CA LEU A 408 4.54 -4.31 -20.52
C LEU A 408 5.05 -4.90 -21.85
N ILE A 409 6.05 -4.24 -22.44
CA ILE A 409 6.70 -4.64 -23.71
C ILE A 409 7.30 -6.06 -23.70
N ASP A 410 7.54 -6.62 -22.52
CA ASP A 410 8.21 -7.90 -22.33
C ASP A 410 7.72 -8.59 -21.04
N THR A 411 8.02 -9.89 -20.92
CA THR A 411 7.52 -10.71 -19.80
C THR A 411 8.08 -10.30 -18.43
N GLU A 412 7.26 -10.49 -17.39
CA GLU A 412 7.63 -10.43 -15.96
C GLU A 412 8.95 -11.15 -15.65
N ALA A 413 9.15 -12.34 -16.23
CA ALA A 413 10.37 -13.14 -16.05
C ALA A 413 11.63 -12.45 -16.60
N LYS A 414 11.51 -11.69 -17.70
CA LYS A 414 12.62 -10.88 -18.23
C LYS A 414 12.87 -9.66 -17.34
N LEU A 415 11.82 -8.97 -16.89
CA LEU A 415 11.95 -7.83 -15.98
C LEU A 415 12.62 -8.24 -14.66
N LYS A 416 12.18 -9.35 -14.03
CA LYS A 416 12.82 -9.93 -12.84
C LYS A 416 14.28 -10.34 -13.09
N LYS A 417 14.62 -10.84 -14.29
CA LYS A 417 16.02 -11.15 -14.67
C LYS A 417 16.90 -9.90 -14.83
N ILE A 418 16.35 -8.78 -15.28
CA ILE A 418 17.07 -7.49 -15.34
C ILE A 418 17.28 -6.97 -13.90
N LEU A 419 16.23 -6.99 -13.07
CA LEU A 419 16.28 -6.49 -11.70
C LEU A 419 17.28 -7.25 -10.82
N ALA A 420 17.35 -8.58 -10.96
CA ALA A 420 18.34 -9.41 -10.27
C ALA A 420 19.82 -9.02 -10.57
N ARG A 421 20.10 -8.18 -11.57
CA ARG A 421 21.45 -7.64 -11.80
C ARG A 421 21.86 -6.57 -10.79
N PHE A 422 20.92 -5.82 -10.20
CA PHE A 422 21.24 -4.83 -9.17
C PHE A 422 21.80 -5.52 -7.90
N ASP A 423 21.24 -6.68 -7.52
CA ASP A 423 21.77 -7.52 -6.44
C ASP A 423 23.18 -8.06 -6.73
N LEU A 424 23.46 -8.39 -7.99
CA LEU A 424 24.77 -8.87 -8.45
C LEU A 424 25.81 -7.74 -8.52
N ALA A 425 25.38 -6.52 -8.85
CA ALA A 425 26.24 -5.35 -8.98
C ALA A 425 26.86 -4.91 -7.65
N LYS A 426 26.13 -5.02 -6.53
CA LYS A 426 26.62 -4.71 -5.17
C LYS A 426 27.25 -3.32 -5.00
N GLY A 427 26.80 -2.34 -5.79
CA GLY A 427 27.34 -0.98 -5.82
C GLY A 427 28.36 -0.69 -6.93
N ASP A 428 28.68 -1.65 -7.79
CA ASP A 428 29.46 -1.38 -9.01
C ASP A 428 28.62 -0.54 -10.00
N GLU A 429 29.01 0.72 -10.16
CA GLU A 429 28.33 1.71 -11.01
C GLU A 429 28.18 1.27 -12.46
N LYS A 430 29.10 0.47 -13.01
CA LYS A 430 29.06 0.00 -14.41
C LYS A 430 28.06 -1.12 -14.57
N LEU A 431 27.97 -2.04 -13.59
CA LEU A 431 26.96 -3.08 -13.57
C LEU A 431 25.55 -2.52 -13.30
N ILE A 432 25.44 -1.49 -12.45
CA ILE A 432 24.19 -0.73 -12.26
C ILE A 432 23.80 -0.01 -13.55
N ALA A 433 24.73 0.67 -14.23
CA ALA A 433 24.45 1.35 -15.50
C ALA A 433 24.00 0.38 -16.60
N SER A 434 24.65 -0.78 -16.73
CA SER A 434 24.26 -1.82 -17.69
C SER A 434 22.89 -2.44 -17.37
N ALA A 435 22.53 -2.60 -16.09
CA ALA A 435 21.20 -3.04 -15.68
C ALA A 435 20.13 -1.97 -15.98
N MET A 436 20.44 -0.68 -15.80
CA MET A 436 19.58 0.43 -16.20
C MET A 436 19.41 0.54 -17.72
N GLU A 437 20.46 0.28 -18.51
CA GLU A 437 20.40 0.25 -19.97
C GLU A 437 19.44 -0.84 -20.48
N GLU A 438 19.46 -2.05 -19.90
CA GLU A 438 18.48 -3.10 -20.22
C GLU A 438 17.06 -2.82 -19.70
N LEU A 439 16.91 -1.99 -18.66
CA LEU A 439 15.61 -1.55 -18.14
C LEU A 439 15.01 -0.41 -18.97
N GLN A 440 15.83 0.46 -19.57
CA GLN A 440 15.38 1.65 -20.29
C GLN A 440 14.32 1.39 -21.38
N PRO A 441 14.35 0.29 -22.17
CA PRO A 441 13.28 -0.06 -23.10
C PRO A 441 11.90 -0.21 -22.45
N PHE A 442 11.81 -0.75 -21.23
CA PHE A 442 10.54 -0.84 -20.50
C PHE A 442 10.02 0.55 -20.12
N ILE A 443 10.89 1.42 -19.60
CA ILE A 443 10.55 2.79 -19.20
C ILE A 443 10.09 3.59 -20.44
N THR A 444 10.81 3.49 -21.55
CA THR A 444 10.45 4.15 -22.81
C THR A 444 9.10 3.64 -23.35
N ALA A 445 8.86 2.33 -23.30
CA ALA A 445 7.58 1.74 -23.74
C ALA A 445 6.40 2.15 -22.85
N ALA A 446 6.60 2.24 -21.53
CA ALA A 446 5.57 2.69 -20.59
C ALA A 446 5.21 4.18 -20.79
N ASN A 447 6.19 5.02 -21.14
CA ASN A 447 5.94 6.43 -21.48
C ASN A 447 5.17 6.56 -22.81
N ILE A 448 5.51 5.77 -23.84
CA ILE A 448 4.75 5.73 -25.10
C ILE A 448 3.31 5.25 -24.85
N ALA A 449 3.11 4.28 -23.95
CA ALA A 449 1.77 3.85 -23.54
C ALA A 449 0.98 5.00 -22.87
N VAL A 450 1.61 5.82 -22.03
CA VAL A 450 0.98 7.04 -21.47
C VAL A 450 0.58 8.04 -22.56
N ASP A 451 1.45 8.33 -23.53
CA ASP A 451 1.14 9.22 -24.65
C ASP A 451 -0.06 8.70 -25.48
N GLU A 452 -0.23 7.38 -25.56
CA GLU A 452 -1.35 6.69 -26.22
C GLU A 452 -2.55 6.39 -25.27
N CYS A 453 -2.61 7.07 -24.11
CA CYS A 453 -3.65 6.98 -23.07
C CYS A 453 -3.76 5.67 -22.25
N ASP A 454 -2.81 4.75 -22.38
CA ASP A 454 -2.73 3.50 -21.61
C ASP A 454 -1.98 3.68 -20.28
N PHE A 455 -2.48 4.60 -19.45
CA PHE A 455 -1.84 5.03 -18.20
C PHE A 455 -1.51 3.90 -17.21
N GLY A 456 -2.30 2.83 -17.21
CA GLY A 456 -2.07 1.67 -16.36
C GLY A 456 -0.71 0.99 -16.58
N THR A 457 -0.12 1.09 -17.77
CA THR A 457 1.18 0.48 -18.11
C THR A 457 2.34 1.11 -17.33
N ALA A 458 2.29 2.44 -17.12
CA ALA A 458 3.27 3.14 -16.28
C ALA A 458 3.08 2.84 -14.79
N ILE A 459 1.83 2.64 -14.34
CA ILE A 459 1.54 2.24 -12.96
C ILE A 459 2.02 0.81 -12.70
N GLU A 460 1.77 -0.14 -13.61
CA GLU A 460 2.28 -1.52 -13.54
C GLU A 460 3.81 -1.54 -13.41
N LEU A 461 4.54 -0.89 -14.33
CA LEU A 461 6.00 -0.87 -14.29
C LEU A 461 6.53 -0.16 -13.03
N GLY A 462 5.91 0.95 -12.63
CA GLY A 462 6.29 1.68 -11.42
C GLY A 462 6.09 0.86 -10.14
N ILE A 463 5.01 0.09 -10.06
CA ILE A 463 4.73 -0.85 -8.96
C ILE A 463 5.72 -2.01 -8.99
N ASP A 464 5.97 -2.66 -10.13
CA ASP A 464 6.92 -3.78 -10.24
C ASP A 464 8.34 -3.37 -9.81
N LEU A 465 8.79 -2.19 -10.26
CA LEU A 465 10.06 -1.59 -9.84
C LEU A 465 10.05 -1.22 -8.35
N PHE A 466 8.97 -0.68 -7.80
CA PHE A 466 8.83 -0.44 -6.36
C PHE A 466 8.93 -1.75 -5.57
N CYS A 467 8.22 -2.79 -5.99
CA CYS A 467 8.17 -4.11 -5.37
C CYS A 467 9.50 -4.88 -5.43
N SER A 468 10.42 -4.52 -6.35
CA SER A 468 11.79 -5.05 -6.38
C SER A 468 12.61 -4.67 -5.14
N GLY A 469 12.37 -3.48 -4.58
CA GLY A 469 13.09 -2.98 -3.41
C GLY A 469 14.51 -2.42 -3.67
N HIS A 470 14.98 -2.41 -4.92
CA HIS A 470 16.25 -1.77 -5.29
C HIS A 470 16.14 -0.24 -5.17
N LYS A 471 17.17 0.43 -4.64
CA LYS A 471 17.18 1.90 -4.48
C LYS A 471 17.54 2.61 -5.79
N GLU A 472 18.32 1.91 -6.61
CA GLU A 472 18.84 2.31 -7.91
C GLU A 472 17.71 2.70 -8.87
N VAL A 473 16.55 2.03 -8.77
CA VAL A 473 15.36 2.30 -9.60
C VAL A 473 14.39 3.32 -8.98
N HIS A 474 14.63 3.85 -7.77
CA HIS A 474 13.70 4.79 -7.11
C HIS A 474 13.39 6.04 -7.97
N GLY A 475 14.34 6.52 -8.76
CA GLY A 475 14.12 7.64 -9.70
C GLY A 475 13.11 7.30 -10.81
N ALA A 476 13.21 6.08 -11.36
CA ALA A 476 12.27 5.57 -12.36
C ALA A 476 10.88 5.30 -11.75
N VAL A 477 10.82 4.70 -10.54
CA VAL A 477 9.58 4.51 -9.78
C VAL A 477 8.85 5.83 -9.59
N ASN A 478 9.56 6.87 -9.11
CA ASN A 478 8.99 8.21 -8.94
C ASN A 478 8.46 8.78 -10.25
N ALA A 479 9.23 8.74 -11.34
CA ALA A 479 8.79 9.28 -12.63
C ALA A 479 7.55 8.55 -13.17
N LEU A 480 7.53 7.22 -13.13
CA LEU A 480 6.44 6.39 -13.64
C LEU A 480 5.16 6.54 -12.81
N LEU A 481 5.26 6.49 -11.48
CA LEU A 481 4.09 6.57 -10.60
C LEU A 481 3.54 8.00 -10.47
N VAL A 482 4.37 9.05 -10.51
CA VAL A 482 3.89 10.44 -10.63
C VAL A 482 3.07 10.60 -11.92
N THR A 483 3.58 10.10 -13.04
CA THR A 483 2.92 10.22 -14.34
C THR A 483 1.63 9.42 -14.35
N GLY A 484 1.68 8.13 -14.01
CA GLY A 484 0.54 7.22 -14.01
C GLY A 484 -0.60 7.70 -13.10
N TYR A 485 -0.32 7.98 -11.82
CA TYR A 485 -1.36 8.42 -10.87
C TYR A 485 -1.90 9.82 -11.17
N SER A 486 -1.13 10.72 -11.80
CA SER A 486 -1.67 12.00 -12.29
C SER A 486 -2.71 11.78 -13.38
N MET A 487 -2.42 10.93 -14.36
CA MET A 487 -3.31 10.69 -15.50
C MET A 487 -4.58 9.90 -15.14
N VAL A 488 -4.61 9.21 -13.99
CA VAL A 488 -5.83 8.57 -13.46
C VAL A 488 -6.47 9.30 -12.27
N ASP A 489 -6.09 10.56 -12.01
CA ASP A 489 -6.62 11.43 -10.93
C ASP A 489 -6.54 10.81 -9.52
N ARG A 490 -5.32 10.41 -9.13
CA ARG A 490 -4.98 9.85 -7.80
C ARG A 490 -3.79 10.57 -7.13
N PRO A 491 -3.77 11.93 -7.01
CA PRO A 491 -2.63 12.68 -6.46
C PRO A 491 -2.26 12.29 -5.01
N GLN A 492 -3.20 11.76 -4.23
CA GLN A 492 -2.98 11.21 -2.89
C GLN A 492 -1.91 10.10 -2.91
N PHE A 493 -1.93 9.22 -3.91
CA PHE A 493 -0.98 8.13 -4.05
C PHE A 493 0.42 8.63 -4.44
N ILE A 494 0.52 9.77 -5.13
CA ILE A 494 1.79 10.44 -5.42
C ILE A 494 2.43 10.95 -4.11
N ALA A 495 1.66 11.60 -3.24
CA ALA A 495 2.13 12.07 -1.94
C ALA A 495 2.66 10.93 -1.07
N ILE A 496 1.88 9.85 -0.98
CA ILE A 496 2.22 8.65 -0.22
C ILE A 496 3.46 7.97 -0.82
N MET A 497 3.57 7.87 -2.15
CA MET A 497 4.75 7.28 -2.79
C MET A 497 6.02 8.10 -2.54
N LYS A 498 5.97 9.44 -2.75
CA LYS A 498 7.15 10.32 -2.59
C LYS A 498 7.68 10.25 -1.16
N THR A 499 6.78 10.46 -0.18
CA THR A 499 7.12 10.38 1.24
C THR A 499 7.57 8.98 1.68
N HIS A 500 7.08 7.90 1.06
CA HIS A 500 7.60 6.56 1.32
C HIS A 500 9.01 6.35 0.73
N LEU A 501 9.29 6.77 -0.51
CA LEU A 501 10.62 6.60 -1.13
C LEU A 501 11.72 7.40 -0.42
N GLU A 502 11.41 8.59 0.10
CA GLU A 502 12.32 9.45 0.89
C GLU A 502 12.95 8.70 2.08
N ARG A 503 12.14 7.94 2.83
CA ARG A 503 12.55 7.30 4.10
C ARG A 503 12.03 5.85 4.20
N ARG A 504 12.24 5.08 3.13
CA ARG A 504 11.82 3.67 2.98
C ARG A 504 12.56 2.75 3.96
N ARG A 505 11.96 2.44 5.12
CA ARG A 505 12.54 1.60 6.20
C ARG A 505 12.17 0.11 6.05
N LYS A 506 12.98 -0.78 6.63
CA LYS A 506 12.72 -2.23 6.79
C LYS A 506 12.59 -2.58 8.28
N GLY A 507 11.94 -3.69 8.62
CA GLY A 507 11.70 -4.10 10.00
C GLY A 507 10.37 -3.58 10.55
N SER A 508 10.06 -3.95 11.80
CA SER A 508 8.78 -3.67 12.46
C SER A 508 8.69 -2.34 13.21
N ASP A 509 9.75 -1.52 13.20
CA ASP A 509 9.81 -0.26 13.94
C ASP A 509 9.44 0.92 13.03
N LEU A 510 8.13 1.09 12.86
CA LEU A 510 7.51 1.98 11.86
C LEU A 510 6.50 2.96 12.46
N SER A 511 6.40 2.99 13.78
CA SER A 511 5.65 4.03 14.49
C SER A 511 6.33 5.41 14.31
N ILE A 512 5.59 6.48 14.63
CA ILE A 512 6.15 7.82 14.85
C ILE A 512 6.26 8.16 16.35
N PHE A 513 5.91 7.21 17.23
CA PHE A 513 6.00 7.33 18.70
C PHE A 513 7.24 6.63 19.29
N ALA A 514 8.23 6.31 18.45
CA ALA A 514 9.37 5.43 18.76
C ALA A 514 10.70 6.20 18.73
#